data_AF-R9UGT9-F1
#
_entry.id   AF-R9UGT9-F1
#
_cell.length_a   1.000
_cell.length_b   1.000
_cell.length_c   1.000
_cell.angle_alpha   90.00
_cell.angle_beta   90.00
_cell.angle_gamma   90.00
#
_symmetry.space_group_name_H-M   'P 1'
#
loop_
_entity.id
_entity.type
_entity.pdbx_description
1 polymer ?
#
loop_
_entity_poly.entity_id
_entity_poly.type
_entity_poly.pdbx_seq_one_letter_code
_entity_poly.pdbx_strand_id
1 'polypeptide(L)'
;GVDVALTGSQKALSLPTGMGIICASPKALEATKTAKSVRVFFDWNDYLKFYKMGTYWPYTPSIQLLYGLRAALDLIFEEGLDNVIARHGRLAKATRLAVEAWGLKNCAQKEEWFSDTVTAVIVPPYIESSDIVKRAWKRYN
;
A
#
# COMPACT_ATOMS: atom_id res chain seq x y z
N GLY A 1 9.78 -1.06 -17.84
CA GLY A 1 8.65 -0.31 -17.26
C GLY A 1 7.66 -1.30 -16.69
N VAL A 2 6.97 -0.95 -15.60
CA VAL A 2 5.93 -1.80 -15.00
C VAL A 2 4.69 -1.81 -15.90
N ASP A 3 4.13 -2.99 -16.17
CA ASP A 3 2.93 -3.12 -17.02
C ASP A 3 1.63 -2.89 -16.23
N VAL A 4 1.55 -3.40 -15.01
CA VAL A 4 0.42 -3.18 -14.08
C VAL A 4 0.97 -2.98 -12.68
N ALA A 5 0.65 -1.86 -12.06
CA ALA A 5 0.92 -1.58 -10.66
C ALA A 5 -0.41 -1.46 -9.89
N LEU A 6 -0.43 -1.93 -8.64
CA LEU A 6 -1.60 -1.81 -7.77
C LEU A 6 -1.21 -1.44 -6.35
N THR A 7 -2.11 -0.73 -5.66
CA THR A 7 -1.98 -0.43 -4.23
C THR A 7 -3.35 -0.39 -3.56
N GLY A 8 -3.36 -0.43 -2.22
CA GLY A 8 -4.54 -0.29 -1.39
C GLY A 8 -4.59 1.07 -0.69
N SER A 9 -5.80 1.59 -0.50
CA SER A 9 -6.10 2.85 0.21
C SER A 9 -5.55 2.90 1.63
N GLN A 10 -5.60 1.79 2.37
CA GLN A 10 -5.23 1.69 3.78
C GLN A 10 -3.73 1.49 4.06
N LYS A 11 -2.88 1.90 3.12
CA LYS A 11 -1.42 1.80 3.22
C LYS A 11 -0.81 3.20 3.36
N ALA A 12 0.22 3.51 2.58
CA ALA A 12 0.88 4.81 2.61
C ALA A 12 -0.01 5.99 2.18
N LEU A 13 -1.19 5.71 1.61
CA LEU A 13 -2.23 6.72 1.34
C LEU A 13 -3.04 7.09 2.59
N SER A 14 -2.90 6.33 3.69
CA SER A 14 -3.50 6.64 4.99
C SER A 14 -5.03 6.83 4.98
N LEU A 15 -5.73 6.06 4.15
CA LEU A 15 -7.20 6.09 4.04
C LEU A 15 -7.85 4.86 4.69
N PRO A 16 -9.17 4.86 4.95
CA PRO A 16 -9.88 3.63 5.25
C PRO A 16 -9.78 2.60 4.11
N THR A 17 -9.89 1.31 4.43
CA THR A 17 -9.98 0.26 3.41
C THR A 17 -11.23 0.46 2.56
N GLY A 18 -11.07 0.42 1.23
CA GLY A 18 -12.22 0.42 0.31
C GLY A 18 -11.91 0.76 -1.14
N MET A 19 -10.68 1.19 -1.44
CA MET A 19 -10.19 1.39 -2.81
C MET A 19 -8.98 0.51 -3.11
N GLY A 20 -9.08 -0.27 -4.19
CA GLY A 20 -7.95 -0.84 -4.90
C GLY A 20 -7.64 0.04 -6.10
N ILE A 21 -6.44 0.62 -6.14
CA ILE A 21 -6.02 1.55 -7.19
C ILE A 21 -5.10 0.78 -8.14
N ILE A 22 -5.45 0.75 -9.42
CA ILE A 22 -4.70 0.04 -10.47
C ILE A 22 -4.24 1.06 -11.50
N CYS A 23 -2.97 0.98 -11.88
CA CYS A 23 -2.40 1.74 -12.98
C CYS A 23 -1.87 0.76 -14.03
N ALA A 24 -2.35 0.87 -15.27
CA ALA A 24 -2.02 -0.03 -16.37
C ALA A 24 -1.29 0.71 -17.49
N SER A 25 -0.21 0.11 -17.99
CA SER A 25 0.55 0.62 -19.14
C SER A 25 -0.24 0.48 -20.45
N PRO A 26 0.13 1.19 -21.54
CA PRO A 26 -0.47 0.97 -22.85
C PRO A 26 -0.36 -0.49 -23.33
N LYS A 27 0.75 -1.18 -23.01
CA LYS A 27 0.95 -2.59 -23.32
C LYS A 27 -0.03 -3.48 -22.54
N ALA A 28 -0.29 -3.19 -21.28
CA ALA A 28 -1.28 -3.91 -20.49
C ALA A 28 -2.72 -3.68 -21.00
N LEU A 29 -3.04 -2.46 -21.43
CA LEU A 29 -4.34 -2.17 -22.07
C LEU A 29 -4.49 -2.94 -23.40
N GLU A 30 -3.45 -3.04 -24.22
CA GLU A 30 -3.50 -3.82 -25.47
C GLU A 30 -3.74 -5.30 -25.20
N ALA A 31 -3.10 -5.86 -24.16
CA ALA A 31 -3.27 -7.25 -23.75
C ALA A 31 -4.73 -7.58 -23.35
N THR A 32 -5.55 -6.58 -22.98
CA THR A 32 -6.95 -6.81 -22.64
C THR A 32 -7.79 -7.31 -23.83
N LYS A 33 -7.37 -7.04 -25.07
CA LYS A 33 -8.06 -7.44 -26.31
C LYS A 33 -8.00 -8.95 -26.58
N THR A 34 -6.93 -9.61 -26.14
CA THR A 34 -6.72 -11.05 -26.33
C THR A 34 -7.00 -11.86 -25.07
N ALA A 35 -7.09 -11.20 -23.90
CA ALA A 35 -7.43 -11.83 -22.64
C ALA A 35 -8.79 -12.56 -22.71
N LYS A 36 -8.81 -13.83 -22.28
CA LYS A 36 -10.01 -14.71 -22.29
C LYS A 36 -10.62 -14.95 -20.92
N SER A 37 -9.98 -14.49 -19.85
CA SER A 37 -10.54 -14.56 -18.50
C SER A 37 -11.85 -13.78 -18.45
N VAL A 38 -12.91 -14.44 -17.98
CA VAL A 38 -14.22 -13.82 -17.80
C VAL A 38 -14.14 -12.77 -16.70
N ARG A 39 -14.64 -11.57 -16.97
CA ARG A 39 -14.65 -10.43 -16.06
C ARG A 39 -15.84 -9.53 -16.38
N VAL A 40 -16.39 -8.90 -15.35
CA VAL A 40 -17.47 -7.90 -15.45
C VAL A 40 -17.15 -6.76 -14.50
N PHE A 41 -17.32 -6.97 -13.19
CA PHE A 41 -17.04 -5.94 -12.18
C PHE A 41 -15.60 -5.40 -12.23
N PHE A 42 -14.63 -6.24 -12.59
CA PHE A 42 -13.22 -5.86 -12.73
C PHE A 42 -12.80 -5.62 -14.19
N ASP A 43 -13.73 -5.50 -15.14
CA ASP A 43 -13.37 -5.19 -16.53
C ASP A 43 -12.98 -3.72 -16.68
N TRP A 44 -11.74 -3.47 -17.12
CA TRP A 44 -11.24 -2.13 -17.36
C TRP A 44 -11.94 -1.46 -18.55
N ASN A 45 -12.50 -2.23 -19.50
CA ASN A 45 -13.20 -1.69 -20.66
C ASN A 45 -14.46 -0.89 -20.27
N ASP A 46 -15.14 -1.29 -19.18
CA ASP A 46 -16.28 -0.54 -18.67
C ASP A 46 -15.84 0.84 -18.16
N TYR A 47 -14.76 0.90 -17.38
CA TYR A 47 -14.17 2.18 -16.96
C TYR A 47 -13.72 3.03 -18.16
N LEU A 48 -12.99 2.44 -19.11
CA LEU A 48 -12.50 3.15 -20.30
C LEU A 48 -13.64 3.73 -21.15
N LYS A 49 -14.78 3.01 -21.25
CA LYS A 49 -15.99 3.52 -21.90
C LYS A 49 -16.52 4.76 -21.19
N PHE A 50 -16.66 4.71 -19.87
CA PHE A 50 -17.19 5.83 -19.08
C PHE A 50 -16.21 7.01 -18.98
N TYR A 51 -14.90 6.77 -19.09
CA TYR A 51 -13.89 7.84 -19.23
C TYR A 51 -14.12 8.64 -20.51
N LYS A 52 -14.38 7.96 -21.64
CA LYS A 52 -14.70 8.62 -22.91
C LYS A 52 -16.02 9.39 -22.88
N MET A 53 -16.98 8.95 -22.06
CA MET A 53 -18.26 9.64 -21.87
C MET A 53 -18.16 10.87 -20.93
N GLY A 54 -17.06 11.03 -20.20
CA GLY A 54 -16.87 12.11 -19.23
C GLY A 54 -17.59 11.93 -17.90
N THR A 55 -18.30 10.81 -17.68
CA THR A 55 -19.01 10.50 -16.43
C THR A 55 -18.21 9.61 -15.49
N TYR A 56 -17.14 8.99 -15.99
CA TYR A 56 -16.12 8.19 -15.28
C TYR A 56 -16.57 6.87 -14.63
N TRP A 57 -17.77 6.79 -14.06
CA TRP A 57 -18.18 5.68 -13.20
C TRP A 57 -19.18 4.73 -13.87
N PRO A 58 -18.80 3.46 -14.14
CA PRO A 58 -19.74 2.46 -14.65
C PRO A 58 -20.78 2.00 -13.62
N TYR A 59 -20.52 2.23 -12.33
CA TYR A 59 -21.40 1.92 -11.20
C TYR A 59 -21.06 2.82 -10.00
N THR A 60 -21.91 2.81 -8.97
CA THR A 60 -21.83 3.73 -7.83
C THR A 60 -20.50 3.62 -7.07
N PRO A 61 -19.71 4.71 -6.98
CA PRO A 61 -18.51 4.76 -6.15
C PRO A 61 -18.82 5.18 -4.70
N SER A 62 -17.87 5.00 -3.78
CA SER A 62 -17.96 5.60 -2.44
C SER A 62 -17.56 7.07 -2.49
N ILE A 63 -18.54 7.97 -2.31
CA ILE A 63 -18.30 9.41 -2.31
C ILE A 63 -17.32 9.82 -1.20
N GLN A 64 -17.46 9.24 -0.01
CA GLN A 64 -16.59 9.53 1.13
C GLN A 64 -15.12 9.18 0.84
N LEU A 65 -14.88 8.04 0.19
CA LEU A 65 -13.52 7.64 -0.17
C LEU A 65 -12.93 8.51 -1.29
N LEU A 66 -13.74 9.01 -2.22
CA LEU A 66 -13.27 9.96 -3.24
C LEU A 66 -12.82 11.29 -2.63
N TYR A 67 -13.62 11.87 -1.73
CA TYR A 67 -13.23 13.08 -0.99
C TYR A 67 -12.01 12.82 -0.09
N GLY A 68 -11.96 11.66 0.58
CA GLY A 68 -10.81 11.25 1.37
C GLY A 68 -9.54 11.17 0.53
N LEU A 69 -9.60 10.55 -0.65
CA LEU A 69 -8.46 10.44 -1.55
C LEU A 69 -7.97 11.81 -2.05
N ARG A 70 -8.89 12.73 -2.34
CA ARG A 70 -8.52 14.11 -2.67
C ARG A 70 -7.66 14.73 -1.57
N ALA A 71 -8.14 14.71 -0.33
CA ALA A 71 -7.42 15.27 0.81
C ALA A 71 -6.10 14.55 1.08
N ALA A 72 -6.05 13.22 0.98
CA ALA A 72 -4.82 12.46 1.16
C ALA A 72 -3.75 12.83 0.11
N LEU A 73 -4.16 13.02 -1.14
CA LEU A 73 -3.26 13.48 -2.20
C LEU A 73 -2.81 14.93 -1.99
N ASP A 74 -3.70 15.82 -1.52
CA ASP A 74 -3.33 17.19 -1.15
C ASP A 74 -2.22 17.21 -0.10
N LEU A 75 -2.35 16.42 0.97
CA LEU A 75 -1.34 16.31 2.02
C LEU A 75 -0.02 15.70 1.51
N ILE A 76 -0.07 14.68 0.66
CA ILE A 76 1.13 14.08 0.06
C ILE A 76 1.86 15.09 -0.82
N PHE A 77 1.13 15.89 -1.59
CA PHE A 77 1.74 16.90 -2.46
C PHE A 77 2.23 18.12 -1.69
N GLU A 78 1.58 18.49 -0.59
CA GLU A 78 2.03 19.53 0.33
C GLU A 78 3.35 19.13 1.02
N GLU A 79 3.47 17.90 1.51
CA GLU A 79 4.73 17.39 2.07
C GLU A 79 5.80 17.19 0.96
N GLY A 80 5.38 16.76 -0.22
CA GLY A 80 6.22 16.34 -1.32
C GLY A 80 6.56 14.85 -1.25
N LEU A 81 6.38 14.12 -2.36
CA LEU A 81 6.53 12.67 -2.39
C LEU A 81 7.93 12.19 -1.96
N ASP A 82 9.00 12.88 -2.36
CA ASP A 82 10.36 12.54 -1.97
C ASP A 82 10.58 12.69 -0.46
N ASN A 83 9.95 13.69 0.17
CA ASN A 83 9.99 13.87 1.61
C ASN A 83 9.22 12.78 2.35
N VAL A 84 8.06 12.37 1.81
CA VAL A 84 7.29 11.22 2.32
C VAL A 84 8.15 9.96 2.29
N ILE A 85 8.82 9.67 1.17
CA ILE A 85 9.71 8.51 1.03
C ILE A 85 10.88 8.60 2.02
N ALA A 86 11.56 9.74 2.08
CA ALA A 86 12.68 9.96 2.99
C ALA A 86 12.27 9.82 4.47
N ARG A 87 11.07 10.27 4.83
CA ARG A 87 10.51 10.10 6.18
C ARG A 87 10.36 8.64 6.55
N HIS A 88 9.80 7.82 5.66
CA HIS A 88 9.69 6.37 5.89
C HIS A 88 11.07 5.71 6.03
N GLY A 89 12.04 6.10 5.18
CA GLY A 89 13.43 5.63 5.31
C GLY A 89 14.06 5.94 6.67
N ARG A 90 13.87 7.17 7.18
CA ARG A 90 14.35 7.56 8.53
C ARG A 90 13.70 6.73 9.64
N LEU A 91 12.38 6.57 9.60
CA LEU A 91 11.63 5.79 10.60
C LEU A 91 12.06 4.32 10.60
N ALA A 92 12.23 3.73 9.42
CA ALA A 92 12.62 2.35 9.29
C ALA A 92 14.07 2.10 9.74
N LYS A 93 15.01 2.99 9.39
CA LYS A 93 16.38 2.91 9.91
C LYS A 93 16.41 3.02 11.44
N ALA A 94 15.67 3.96 12.02
CA ALA A 94 15.55 4.10 13.47
C ALA A 94 14.98 2.83 14.12
N THR A 95 13.96 2.24 13.51
CA THR A 95 13.33 0.99 13.99
C THR A 95 14.33 -0.17 13.97
N ARG A 96 15.07 -0.34 12.88
CA ARG A 96 16.08 -1.41 12.75
C ARG A 96 17.22 -1.24 13.76
N LEU A 97 17.69 -0.01 14.00
CA LEU A 97 18.70 0.28 15.03
C LEU A 97 18.19 -0.04 16.44
N ALA A 98 16.91 0.23 16.74
CA ALA A 98 16.32 -0.15 18.02
C ALA A 98 16.26 -1.68 18.19
N VAL A 99 15.87 -2.41 17.14
CA VAL A 99 15.83 -3.88 17.14
C VAL A 99 17.22 -4.48 17.40
N GLU A 100 18.25 -3.94 16.75
CA GLU A 100 19.64 -4.33 16.98
C GLU A 100 20.08 -4.04 18.42
N ALA A 101 19.78 -2.84 18.95
CA ALA A 101 20.09 -2.48 20.33
C ALA A 101 19.38 -3.36 21.38
N TRP A 102 18.22 -3.93 21.04
CA TRP A 102 17.53 -4.93 21.89
C TRP A 102 18.17 -6.33 21.82
N GLY A 103 19.19 -6.55 21.00
CA GLY A 103 19.80 -7.86 20.77
C GLY A 103 18.90 -8.81 19.96
N LEU A 104 17.89 -8.28 19.28
CA LEU A 104 16.99 -9.04 18.42
C LEU A 104 17.46 -8.99 16.96
N LYS A 105 16.84 -9.82 16.11
CA LYS A 105 17.23 -9.94 14.70
C LYS A 105 16.13 -9.43 13.78
N ASN A 106 16.52 -8.75 12.71
CA ASN A 106 15.64 -8.51 11.57
C ASN A 106 15.38 -9.83 10.83
N CYS A 107 14.15 -10.04 10.37
CA CYS A 107 13.79 -11.19 9.55
C CYS A 107 14.42 -11.13 8.15
N ALA A 108 14.53 -9.93 7.58
CA ALA A 108 15.23 -9.73 6.32
C ALA A 108 16.72 -10.07 6.49
N GLN A 109 17.22 -11.04 5.70
CA GLN A 109 18.55 -11.61 5.89
C GLN A 109 19.68 -10.78 5.26
N LYS A 110 19.34 -9.85 4.36
CA LYS A 110 20.29 -8.98 3.65
C LYS A 110 19.80 -7.55 3.63
N GLU A 111 20.72 -6.59 3.74
CA GLU A 111 20.40 -5.16 3.79
C GLU A 111 19.68 -4.68 2.52
N GLU A 112 20.04 -5.24 1.36
CA GLU A 112 19.42 -4.94 0.06
C GLU A 112 17.92 -5.28 -0.01
N TRP A 113 17.40 -6.08 0.94
CA TRP A 113 15.99 -6.46 1.05
C TRP A 113 15.27 -5.80 2.23
N PHE A 114 15.91 -4.85 2.92
CA PHE A 114 15.27 -4.15 4.03
C PHE A 114 14.07 -3.36 3.53
N SER A 115 12.94 -3.53 4.21
CA SER A 115 11.72 -2.77 3.94
C SER A 115 11.69 -1.51 4.79
N ASP A 116 11.35 -0.40 4.15
CA ASP A 116 11.11 0.88 4.82
C ASP A 116 9.65 1.09 5.23
N THR A 117 8.78 0.10 5.00
CA THR A 117 7.37 0.15 5.40
C THR A 117 7.05 -0.74 6.59
N VAL A 118 7.87 -1.78 6.84
CA VAL A 118 7.69 -2.70 7.97
C VAL A 118 9.02 -3.36 8.35
N THR A 119 9.27 -3.50 9.66
CA THR A 119 10.37 -4.31 10.18
C THR A 119 9.80 -5.53 10.89
N ALA A 120 10.07 -6.73 10.36
CA ALA A 120 9.69 -7.98 11.01
C ALA A 120 10.82 -8.43 11.94
N VAL A 121 10.51 -8.57 13.23
CA VAL A 121 11.49 -8.87 14.29
C VAL A 121 11.40 -10.33 14.68
N ILE A 122 12.53 -11.04 14.63
CA ILE A 122 12.65 -12.41 15.14
C ILE A 122 12.87 -12.36 16.64
N VAL A 123 12.00 -13.05 17.37
CA VAL A 123 12.12 -13.23 18.82
C VAL A 123 12.88 -14.53 19.15
N PRO A 124 13.52 -14.63 20.33
CA PRO A 124 14.15 -15.86 20.78
C PRO A 124 13.14 -17.03 20.87
N PRO A 125 13.60 -18.28 20.80
CA PRO A 125 12.72 -19.46 20.73
C PRO A 125 11.88 -19.70 22.00
N TYR A 126 12.24 -19.06 23.12
CA TYR A 126 11.49 -19.13 24.38
C TYR A 126 10.45 -18.01 24.53
N ILE A 127 10.30 -17.12 23.53
CA ILE A 127 9.30 -16.05 23.51
C ILE A 127 8.28 -16.30 22.41
N GLU A 128 7.00 -16.35 22.77
CA GLU A 128 5.90 -16.44 21.83
C GLU A 128 5.56 -15.05 21.28
N SER A 129 5.79 -14.82 19.98
CA SER A 129 5.60 -13.50 19.35
C SER A 129 4.16 -12.98 19.47
N SER A 130 3.17 -13.87 19.45
CA SER A 130 1.76 -13.48 19.59
C SER A 130 1.43 -12.91 20.97
N ASP A 131 2.18 -13.26 22.02
CA ASP A 131 1.98 -12.72 23.36
C ASP A 131 2.48 -11.28 23.49
N ILE A 132 3.53 -10.90 22.75
CA ILE A 132 3.96 -9.51 22.62
C ILE A 132 2.83 -8.67 22.01
N VAL A 133 2.21 -9.16 20.92
CA VAL A 133 1.09 -8.47 20.26
C VAL A 133 -0.12 -8.35 21.20
N LYS A 134 -0.50 -9.43 21.89
CA LYS A 134 -1.59 -9.40 22.88
C LYS A 134 -1.30 -8.40 24.00
N ARG A 135 -0.07 -8.35 24.50
CA ARG A 135 0.32 -7.43 25.58
C ARG A 135 0.32 -5.98 25.11
N ALA A 136 0.78 -5.72 23.87
CA ALA A 136 0.71 -4.41 23.24
C ALA A 136 -0.73 -3.90 23.23
N TRP A 137 -1.66 -4.68 22.70
CA TRP A 137 -3.09 -4.34 22.68
C TRP A 137 -3.70 -4.16 24.07
N LYS A 138 -3.50 -5.14 24.98
CA LYS A 138 -4.17 -5.13 26.29
C LYS A 138 -3.68 -4.05 27.26
N ARG A 139 -2.49 -3.47 27.03
CA ARG A 139 -1.86 -2.53 27.97
C ARG A 139 -1.60 -1.15 27.38
N TYR A 140 -1.33 -1.05 26.08
CA TYR A 140 -0.85 0.19 25.45
C TYR A 140 -1.77 0.71 24.33
N ASN A 141 -2.91 0.06 24.10
CA ASN A 141 -3.99 0.57 23.25
C ASN A 141 -5.23 0.80 24.10
#